data_AF-A0A258GLA1-F1
#
_entry.id   AF-A0A258GLA1-F1
#
_cell.length_a   1.000
_cell.length_b   1.000
_cell.length_c   1.000
_cell.angle_alpha   90.00
_cell.angle_beta   90.00
_cell.angle_gamma   90.00
#
_symmetry.space_group_name_H-M   'P 1'
#
loop_
_entity.id
_entity.type
_entity.pdbx_description
1 polymer ?
#
loop_
_entity_poly.entity_id
_entity_poly.type
_entity_poly.pdbx_seq_one_letter_code
_entity_poly.pdbx_strand_id
1 'polypeptide(L)'
;MAGAALAAFALMALAGPMSCGGVWWSCSFDARILPYGADAARDYLAAARPALWRYLWIVQPLDLVFPAVLCLWLREAFARLASERQARRLGRLAAFEVGVDYLENALVRAMLKRPDGDFPDILANAASALTTLKWLLIAVLFGALLGLWRKRRRV
;
A
#
# COMPACT_ATOMS: atom_id res chain seq x y z
N MET A 1 -17.01 4.54 -8.56
CA MET A 1 -15.62 4.36 -8.07
C MET A 1 -15.31 3.01 -7.45
N ALA A 2 -16.24 2.34 -6.74
CA ALA A 2 -15.97 1.05 -6.08
C ALA A 2 -15.42 -0.04 -7.02
N GLY A 3 -16.01 -0.20 -8.20
CA GLY A 3 -15.54 -1.16 -9.20
C GLY A 3 -14.12 -0.86 -9.70
N ALA A 4 -13.74 0.41 -9.82
CA ALA A 4 -12.39 0.81 -10.23
C ALA A 4 -11.34 0.53 -9.14
N ALA A 5 -11.67 0.79 -7.87
CA ALA A 5 -10.80 0.45 -6.74
C ALA A 5 -10.58 -1.08 -6.63
N LEU A 6 -11.65 -1.87 -6.79
CA LEU A 6 -11.57 -3.33 -6.79
C LEU A 6 -10.77 -3.87 -7.99
N ALA A 7 -11.00 -3.33 -9.18
CA ALA A 7 -10.25 -3.72 -10.37
C ALA A 7 -8.75 -3.39 -10.22
N ALA A 8 -8.42 -2.19 -9.73
CA ALA A 8 -7.03 -1.80 -9.48
C ALA A 8 -6.37 -2.71 -8.44
N PHE A 9 -7.05 -3.01 -7.33
CA PHE A 9 -6.55 -3.95 -6.32
C PHE A 9 -6.32 -5.36 -6.90
N ALA A 10 -7.27 -5.88 -7.69
CA ALA A 10 -7.15 -7.18 -8.32
C ALA A 10 -5.97 -7.22 -9.32
N LEU A 11 -5.79 -6.16 -10.11
CA LEU A 11 -4.64 -6.03 -11.02
C LEU A 11 -3.31 -6.03 -10.25
N MET A 12 -3.21 -5.31 -9.13
CA MET A 12 -2.01 -5.32 -8.28
C MET A 12 -1.72 -6.72 -7.72
N ALA A 13 -2.74 -7.39 -7.18
CA ALA A 13 -2.60 -8.72 -6.61
C ALA A 13 -2.15 -9.75 -7.65
N LEU A 14 -2.65 -9.65 -8.89
CA LEU A 14 -2.30 -10.54 -10.00
C LEU A 14 -0.94 -10.20 -10.66
N ALA A 15 -0.53 -8.94 -10.61
CA ALA A 15 0.72 -8.47 -11.20
C ALA A 15 1.96 -8.73 -10.33
N GLY A 16 1.76 -9.02 -9.04
CA GLY A 16 2.83 -9.28 -8.09
C GLY A 16 3.75 -10.44 -8.50
N PRO A 17 5.04 -10.44 -8.08
CA PRO A 17 5.90 -11.60 -8.25
C PRO A 17 5.29 -12.83 -7.56
N MET A 18 5.26 -13.98 -8.26
CA MET A 18 4.73 -15.23 -7.70
C MET A 18 5.77 -16.01 -6.88
N SER A 19 7.04 -15.62 -6.94
CA SER A 19 8.14 -16.22 -6.19
C SER A 19 9.24 -15.20 -5.92
N CYS A 20 9.85 -15.31 -4.75
CA CYS A 20 10.96 -14.50 -4.23
C CYS A 20 11.92 -15.40 -3.45
N GLY A 21 12.15 -16.61 -3.97
CA GLY A 21 13.11 -17.57 -3.40
C GLY A 21 12.75 -18.09 -2.00
N GLY A 22 11.49 -17.95 -1.56
CA GLY A 22 11.05 -18.39 -0.23
C GLY A 22 11.51 -17.50 0.92
N VAL A 23 12.19 -16.38 0.65
CA VAL A 23 12.65 -15.43 1.67
C VAL A 23 11.46 -14.90 2.46
N TRP A 24 10.37 -14.62 1.75
CA TRP A 24 9.17 -14.01 2.28
C TRP A 24 7.91 -14.75 1.85
N TRP A 25 6.91 -14.80 2.73
CA TRP A 25 5.62 -15.43 2.43
C TRP A 25 4.85 -14.70 1.31
N SER A 26 4.77 -13.38 1.36
CA SER A 26 4.31 -12.55 0.25
C SER A 26 5.51 -11.97 -0.51
N CYS A 27 5.55 -12.17 -1.82
CA CYS A 27 6.61 -11.65 -2.69
C CYS A 27 6.35 -10.21 -3.16
N SER A 28 5.73 -9.40 -2.31
CA SER A 28 5.57 -7.96 -2.48
C SER A 28 6.37 -7.23 -1.41
N PHE A 29 7.15 -6.25 -1.84
CA PHE A 29 8.08 -5.47 -1.03
C PHE A 29 7.37 -4.34 -0.25
N ASP A 30 6.26 -3.84 -0.79
CA ASP A 30 5.42 -2.75 -0.26
C ASP A 30 4.12 -3.23 0.42
N ALA A 31 3.82 -4.52 0.39
CA ALA A 31 2.66 -5.13 1.05
C ALA A 31 3.08 -6.06 2.21
N ARG A 32 4.18 -5.74 2.88
CA ARG A 32 4.65 -6.49 4.05
C ARG A 32 3.73 -6.23 5.23
N ILE A 33 3.22 -7.32 5.82
CA ILE A 33 2.37 -7.27 7.03
C ILE A 33 3.25 -7.06 8.27
N LEU A 34 4.41 -7.73 8.30
CA LEU A 34 5.37 -7.62 9.40
C LEU A 34 6.50 -6.67 9.03
N PRO A 35 7.01 -5.89 10.00
CA PRO A 35 8.18 -5.06 9.80
C PRO A 35 9.41 -5.87 9.37
N TYR A 36 10.32 -5.21 8.66
CA TYR A 36 11.59 -5.79 8.19
C TYR A 36 12.73 -4.79 8.32
N GLY A 37 13.94 -5.30 8.49
CA GLY A 37 15.18 -4.51 8.52
C GLY A 37 15.92 -4.50 7.19
N ALA A 38 17.06 -3.81 7.16
CA ALA A 38 17.88 -3.67 5.95
C ALA A 38 18.40 -5.00 5.39
N ASP A 39 18.84 -5.92 6.24
CA ASP A 39 19.36 -7.22 5.79
C ASP A 39 18.27 -8.06 5.12
N ALA A 40 17.07 -8.13 5.72
CA ALA A 40 15.93 -8.81 5.12
C ALA A 40 15.51 -8.19 3.78
N ALA A 41 15.66 -6.86 3.62
CA ALA A 41 15.41 -6.18 2.36
C ALA A 41 16.47 -6.54 1.29
N ARG A 42 17.75 -6.65 1.66
CA ARG A 42 18.82 -7.09 0.76
C ARG A 42 18.63 -8.54 0.32
N ASP A 43 18.30 -9.42 1.26
CA ASP A 43 18.00 -10.83 0.98
C ASP A 43 16.83 -10.97 0.01
N TYR A 44 15.76 -10.19 0.22
CA TYR A 44 14.63 -10.14 -0.70
C TYR A 44 15.07 -9.69 -2.10
N LEU A 45 15.82 -8.59 -2.23
CA LEU A 45 16.24 -8.08 -3.53
C LEU A 45 17.16 -9.05 -4.27
N ALA A 46 18.06 -9.73 -3.55
CA ALA A 46 18.89 -10.78 -4.12
C ALA A 46 18.04 -11.93 -4.67
N ALA A 47 17.06 -12.41 -3.90
CA ALA A 47 16.18 -13.50 -4.32
C ALA A 47 15.18 -13.10 -5.42
N ALA A 48 14.69 -11.86 -5.39
CA ALA A 48 13.71 -11.34 -6.34
C ALA A 48 14.34 -10.86 -7.66
N ARG A 49 15.68 -10.82 -7.77
CA ARG A 49 16.41 -10.26 -8.93
C ARG A 49 15.84 -10.68 -10.30
N PRO A 50 15.54 -11.96 -10.57
CA PRO A 50 14.97 -12.37 -11.87
C PRO A 50 13.59 -11.77 -12.18
N ALA A 51 12.84 -11.39 -11.14
CA ALA A 51 11.47 -10.89 -11.23
C ALA A 51 11.35 -9.37 -11.00
N LEU A 52 12.44 -8.66 -10.70
CA LEU A 52 12.42 -7.22 -10.39
C LEU A 52 11.79 -6.36 -11.49
N TRP A 53 11.92 -6.77 -12.76
CA TRP A 53 11.32 -6.05 -13.87
C TRP A 53 9.79 -5.97 -13.74
N ARG A 54 9.12 -7.02 -13.23
CA ARG A 54 7.67 -6.99 -12.99
C ARG A 54 7.32 -5.94 -11.95
N TYR A 55 8.15 -5.84 -10.92
CA TYR A 55 8.00 -4.86 -9.87
C TYR A 55 8.13 -3.43 -10.42
N LEU A 56 9.22 -3.15 -11.12
CA LEU A 56 9.55 -1.82 -11.61
C LEU A 56 8.59 -1.33 -12.70
N TRP A 57 8.10 -2.22 -13.56
CA TRP A 57 7.36 -1.85 -14.78
C TRP A 57 5.87 -2.20 -14.74
N ILE A 58 5.41 -3.02 -13.79
CA ILE A 58 3.99 -3.38 -13.65
C ILE A 58 3.46 -2.95 -12.29
N VAL A 59 4.08 -3.40 -11.20
CA VAL A 59 3.58 -3.13 -9.83
C VAL A 59 3.71 -1.65 -9.48
N GLN A 60 4.90 -1.05 -9.62
CA GLN A 60 5.15 0.35 -9.29
C GLN A 60 4.24 1.36 -10.02
N PRO A 61 3.96 1.22 -11.33
CA PRO A 61 2.94 2.04 -11.98
C PRO A 61 1.54 1.88 -11.39
N LEU A 62 1.16 0.68 -10.97
CA LEU A 62 -0.13 0.45 -10.30
C LEU A 62 -0.13 1.08 -8.90
N ASP A 63 0.99 1.04 -8.18
CA ASP A 63 1.17 1.68 -6.87
C ASP A 63 1.05 3.22 -6.95
N LEU A 64 1.28 3.83 -8.11
CA LEU A 64 1.05 5.26 -8.32
C LEU A 64 -0.43 5.61 -8.51
N VAL A 65 -1.26 4.65 -8.95
CA VAL A 65 -2.65 4.91 -9.32
C VAL A 65 -3.60 4.44 -8.21
N PHE A 66 -3.33 3.28 -7.62
CA PHE A 66 -4.21 2.64 -6.67
C PHE A 66 -4.53 3.49 -5.43
N PRO A 67 -3.56 4.13 -4.74
CA PRO A 67 -3.84 4.93 -3.56
C PRO A 67 -4.80 6.08 -3.86
N ALA A 68 -4.59 6.79 -4.99
CA ALA A 68 -5.50 7.85 -5.41
C ALA A 68 -6.93 7.33 -5.67
N VAL A 69 -7.07 6.21 -6.37
CA VAL A 69 -8.38 5.60 -6.65
C VAL A 69 -9.06 5.16 -5.36
N LEU A 70 -8.31 4.52 -4.45
CA LEU A 70 -8.80 4.11 -3.13
C LEU A 70 -9.29 5.31 -2.32
N CYS A 71 -8.51 6.39 -2.28
CA CYS A 71 -8.86 7.63 -1.60
C CYS A 71 -10.13 8.27 -2.14
N LEU A 72 -10.27 8.38 -3.47
CA LEU A 72 -11.47 8.92 -4.09
C LEU A 72 -12.70 8.07 -3.76
N TRP A 73 -12.57 6.74 -3.81
CA TRP A 73 -13.64 5.83 -3.44
C TRP A 73 -14.04 5.97 -1.96
N LEU A 74 -13.06 6.00 -1.04
CA LEU A 74 -13.32 6.19 0.39
C LEU A 74 -14.01 7.53 0.66
N ARG A 75 -13.56 8.61 0.03
CA ARG A 75 -14.17 9.94 0.16
C ARG A 75 -15.62 9.95 -0.33
N GLU A 76 -15.90 9.33 -1.47
CA GLU A 76 -17.27 9.18 -1.99
C GLU A 76 -18.13 8.36 -1.01
N ALA A 77 -17.60 7.26 -0.49
CA ALA A 77 -18.31 6.41 0.46
C ALA A 77 -18.63 7.15 1.77
N PHE A 78 -17.68 7.91 2.32
CA PHE A 78 -17.90 8.71 3.52
C PHE A 78 -18.89 9.85 3.30
N ALA A 79 -18.85 10.51 2.14
CA ALA A 79 -19.84 11.54 1.80
C ALA A 79 -21.27 11.00 1.75
N ARG A 80 -21.45 9.72 1.38
CA ARG A 80 -22.76 9.05 1.34
C ARG A 80 -23.23 8.53 2.70
N LEU A 81 -22.31 8.16 3.59
CA LEU A 81 -22.63 7.39 4.80
C LEU A 81 -22.47 8.19 6.10
N ALA A 82 -21.72 9.28 6.10
CA ALA A 82 -21.38 10.05 7.29
C ALA A 82 -22.00 11.45 7.29
N SER A 83 -22.03 12.10 8.44
CA SER A 83 -22.28 13.55 8.51
C SER A 83 -21.18 14.33 7.78
N GLU A 84 -21.47 15.54 7.30
CA GLU A 84 -20.50 16.38 6.57
C GLU A 84 -19.18 16.59 7.34
N ARG A 85 -19.26 16.82 8.66
CA ARG A 85 -18.08 16.97 9.53
C ARG A 85 -17.23 15.69 9.57
N GLN A 86 -17.86 14.53 9.69
CA GLN A 86 -17.17 13.24 9.71
C GLN A 86 -16.58 12.91 8.33
N ALA A 87 -17.34 13.13 7.27
CA ALA A 87 -16.88 12.91 5.89
C ALA A 87 -15.64 13.74 5.57
N ARG A 88 -15.61 15.02 5.96
CA ARG A 88 -14.42 15.88 5.80
C ARG A 88 -13.20 15.36 6.57
N ARG A 89 -13.38 14.92 7.81
CA ARG A 89 -12.28 14.39 8.65
C ARG A 89 -11.70 13.10 8.07
N LEU A 90 -12.57 12.13 7.77
CA LEU A 90 -12.16 10.86 7.18
C LEU A 90 -11.59 11.03 5.78
N GLY A 91 -12.12 11.97 4.99
CA GLY A 91 -11.59 12.30 3.67
C GLY A 91 -10.20 12.96 3.69
N ARG A 92 -9.87 13.73 4.74
CA ARG A 92 -8.50 14.24 4.97
C ARG A 92 -7.57 13.10 5.39
N LEU A 93 -8.03 12.21 6.26
CA LEU A 93 -7.24 11.04 6.67
C LEU A 93 -6.93 10.11 5.49
N ALA A 94 -7.89 9.89 4.59
CA ALA A 94 -7.67 9.14 3.35
C ALA A 94 -6.66 9.84 2.42
N ALA A 95 -6.67 11.17 2.34
CA ALA A 95 -5.66 11.89 1.56
C ALA A 95 -4.26 11.83 2.20
N PHE A 96 -4.18 11.82 3.53
CA PHE A 96 -2.94 11.62 4.25
C PHE A 96 -2.36 10.22 4.02
N GLU A 97 -3.22 9.20 4.02
CA GLU A 97 -2.83 7.81 3.73
C GLU A 97 -2.20 7.67 2.33
N VAL A 98 -2.76 8.31 1.30
CA VAL A 98 -2.14 8.37 -0.04
C VAL A 98 -0.73 8.96 -0.01
N GLY A 99 -0.52 10.01 0.79
CA GLY A 99 0.80 10.62 0.94
C GLY A 99 1.82 9.67 1.58
N VAL A 100 1.38 8.89 2.57
CA VAL A 100 2.21 7.85 3.22
C VAL A 100 2.56 6.75 2.22
N ASP A 101 1.58 6.28 1.45
CA ASP A 101 1.76 5.25 0.42
C ASP A 101 2.76 5.70 -0.67
N TYR A 102 2.63 6.92 -1.18
CA TYR A 102 3.57 7.46 -2.16
C TYR A 102 5.00 7.64 -1.62
N LEU A 103 5.14 8.07 -0.37
CA LEU A 103 6.46 8.18 0.25
C LEU A 103 7.11 6.80 0.42
N GLU A 104 6.33 5.82 0.87
CA GLU A 104 6.79 4.44 0.99
C GLU A 104 7.23 3.85 -0.35
N ASN A 105 6.39 3.98 -1.38
CA ASN A 105 6.72 3.52 -2.73
C ASN A 105 7.97 4.20 -3.30
N ALA A 106 8.21 5.48 -2.99
CA ALA A 106 9.42 6.17 -3.42
C ALA A 106 10.68 5.53 -2.79
N LEU A 107 10.63 5.17 -1.51
CA LEU A 107 11.72 4.47 -0.82
C LEU A 107 11.91 3.05 -1.34
N VAL A 108 10.83 2.30 -1.52
CA VAL A 108 10.84 0.96 -2.11
C VAL A 108 11.46 1.00 -3.51
N ARG A 109 11.06 1.96 -4.35
CA ARG A 109 11.65 2.15 -5.68
C ARG A 109 13.14 2.49 -5.63
N ALA A 110 13.58 3.27 -4.64
CA ALA A 110 14.99 3.59 -4.46
C ALA A 110 15.81 2.32 -4.11
N MET A 111 15.23 1.38 -3.37
CA MET A 111 15.85 0.07 -3.09
C MET A 111 15.81 -0.87 -4.29
N LEU A 112 14.67 -0.97 -5.00
CA LEU A 112 14.50 -1.83 -6.18
C LEU A 112 15.48 -1.49 -7.32
N LYS A 113 15.86 -0.22 -7.45
CA LYS A 113 16.88 0.24 -8.42
C LYS A 113 18.31 -0.13 -8.04
N ARG A 114 18.53 -0.68 -6.85
CA ARG A 114 19.84 -1.07 -6.31
C ARG A 114 19.80 -2.53 -5.82
N PRO A 115 19.59 -3.48 -6.74
CA PRO A 115 19.35 -4.88 -6.39
C PRO A 115 20.56 -5.59 -5.78
N ASP A 116 21.75 -5.00 -5.88
CA ASP A 116 22.97 -5.47 -5.22
C ASP A 116 23.01 -5.12 -3.72
N GLY A 117 22.00 -4.40 -3.21
CA GLY A 117 21.91 -4.03 -1.79
C GLY A 117 22.68 -2.78 -1.40
N ASP A 118 23.18 -2.02 -2.39
CA ASP A 118 23.91 -0.76 -2.21
C ASP A 118 22.96 0.40 -1.85
N PHE A 119 22.27 0.29 -0.72
CA PHE A 119 21.43 1.36 -0.17
C PHE A 119 21.66 1.50 1.34
N PRO A 120 21.52 2.73 1.89
CA PRO A 120 21.61 2.95 3.32
C PRO A 120 20.50 2.24 4.10
N ASP A 121 20.81 1.68 5.27
CA ASP A 121 19.85 0.93 6.11
C ASP A 121 18.58 1.73 6.45
N ILE A 122 18.71 3.05 6.58
CA ILE A 122 17.59 3.94 6.87
C ILE A 122 16.49 3.87 5.81
N LEU A 123 16.80 3.56 4.54
CA LEU A 123 15.80 3.41 3.49
C LEU A 123 14.86 2.22 3.78
N ALA A 124 15.41 1.06 4.14
CA ALA A 124 14.61 -0.12 4.45
C ALA A 124 13.78 0.07 5.72
N ASN A 125 14.40 0.63 6.76
CA ASN A 125 13.70 0.89 8.03
C ASN A 125 12.57 1.91 7.85
N ALA A 126 12.81 2.99 7.10
CA ALA A 126 11.79 3.99 6.82
C ALA A 126 10.67 3.44 5.92
N ALA A 127 11.00 2.66 4.88
CA ALA A 127 10.01 1.98 4.05
C ALA A 127 9.12 1.07 4.92
N SER A 128 9.73 0.20 5.73
CA SER A 128 9.00 -0.71 6.62
C SER A 128 8.11 0.02 7.65
N ALA A 129 8.59 1.13 8.21
CA ALA A 129 7.80 1.95 9.14
C ALA A 129 6.60 2.60 8.44
N LEU A 130 6.79 3.11 7.21
CA LEU A 130 5.71 3.68 6.42
C LEU A 130 4.72 2.62 5.94
N THR A 131 5.16 1.42 5.55
CA THR A 131 4.27 0.29 5.22
C THR A 131 3.39 -0.04 6.42
N THR A 132 3.97 -0.06 7.63
CA THR A 132 3.23 -0.30 8.88
C THR A 132 2.20 0.81 9.13
N LEU A 133 2.61 2.07 9.02
CA LEU A 133 1.72 3.22 9.18
C LEU A 133 0.57 3.21 8.16
N LYS A 134 0.86 2.89 6.89
CA LYS A 134 -0.12 2.71 5.82
C LYS A 134 -1.18 1.69 6.21
N TRP A 135 -0.78 0.49 6.65
CA TRP A 135 -1.73 -0.55 7.07
C TRP A 135 -2.60 -0.12 8.25
N LEU A 136 -2.03 0.59 9.23
CA LEU A 136 -2.80 1.14 10.35
C LEU A 136 -3.84 2.17 9.87
N LEU A 137 -3.46 3.08 8.96
CA LEU A 137 -4.37 4.07 8.40
C LEU A 137 -5.49 3.42 7.59
N ILE A 138 -5.16 2.46 6.73
CA ILE A 138 -6.13 1.67 5.96
C ILE A 138 -7.10 0.96 6.93
N ALA A 139 -6.61 0.29 7.96
CA ALA A 139 -7.45 -0.41 8.94
C ALA A 139 -8.43 0.56 9.65
N VAL A 140 -7.98 1.75 10.04
CA VAL A 140 -8.83 2.78 10.64
C VAL A 140 -9.91 3.26 9.66
N LEU A 141 -9.54 3.53 8.40
CA LEU A 141 -10.47 4.01 7.37
C LEU A 141 -11.55 2.97 7.05
N PHE A 142 -11.16 1.70 6.87
CA PHE A 142 -12.10 0.61 6.63
C PHE A 142 -12.95 0.29 7.86
N GLY A 143 -12.38 0.36 9.07
CA GLY A 143 -13.13 0.23 10.32
C GLY A 143 -14.20 1.31 10.47
N ALA A 144 -13.88 2.56 10.14
CA ALA A 144 -14.84 3.67 10.13
C ALA A 144 -15.95 3.44 9.08
N LEU A 145 -15.58 3.01 7.86
CA LEU A 145 -16.53 2.71 6.80
C LEU A 145 -17.52 1.63 7.21
N LEU A 146 -17.01 0.52 7.78
CA LEU A 146 -17.84 -0.58 8.26
C LEU A 146 -18.77 -0.15 9.40
N GLY A 147 -18.28 0.66 10.34
CA GLY A 147 -19.07 1.20 11.44
C GLY A 147 -20.23 2.08 10.94
N LEU A 148 -19.95 2.99 10.00
CA LEU A 148 -20.96 3.85 9.38
C LEU A 148 -22.00 3.05 8.60
N TRP A 149 -21.56 2.06 7.82
CA TRP A 149 -22.44 1.18 7.05
C TRP A 149 -23.35 0.36 7.97
N ARG A 150 -22.82 -0.22 9.04
CA ARG A 150 -23.62 -0.96 10.05
C ARG A 150 -24.64 -0.06 10.72
N LYS A 151 -24.29 1.19 11.05
CA LYS A 151 -25.22 2.16 11.63
C LYS A 151 -26.38 2.47 10.68
N ARG A 152 -26.09 2.68 9.40
CA ARG A 152 -27.11 2.98 8.38
C ARG A 152 -28.09 1.83 8.15
N ARG A 153 -27.66 0.57 8.30
CA ARG A 153 -28.54 -0.61 8.16
C ARG A 153 -29.46 -0.87 9.37
N ARG A 154 -29.21 -0.22 10.51
CA ARG A 154 -30.03 -0.34 11.72
C ARG A 154 -31.13 0.73 11.82
N VAL A 155 -31.10 1.70 10.90
CA VAL A 155 -32.11 2.76 10.75
C VAL A 155 -32.98 2.38 9.56
#